data_AF-A0A846PCP9-F1
#
_entry.id   AF-A0A846PCP9-F1
#
_cell.length_a   1.000
_cell.length_b   1.000
_cell.length_c   1.000
_cell.angle_alpha   90.00
_cell.angle_beta   90.00
_cell.angle_gamma   90.00
#
_symmetry.space_group_name_H-M   'P 1'
#
loop_
_entity.id
_entity.type
_entity.pdbx_description
1 polymer ?
#
loop_
_entity_poly.entity_id
_entity_poly.type
_entity_poly.pdbx_seq_one_letter_code
_entity_poly.pdbx_strand_id
1 'polypeptide(L)' 'MPIGIIFDIKRYAIHDGPGIRTTVFLKGCPLNCLWCHNPEGKAREQEFIWWK' A
#
# COMPACT_ATOMS: atom_id res chain seq x y z
N MET A 1 -20.99 5.48 -2.56
CA MET A 1 -19.69 5.07 -3.13
C MET A 1 -18.71 4.97 -1.97
N PRO A 2 -17.98 3.85 -1.79
CA PRO A 2 -17.03 3.71 -0.69
C PRO A 2 -15.77 4.56 -0.94
N ILE A 3 -15.24 5.16 0.12
CA ILE A 3 -13.97 5.92 0.12
C ILE A 3 -12.88 4.99 0.65
N GLY A 4 -11.69 5.00 0.03
CA GLY A 4 -10.52 4.23 0.44
C GLY A 4 -9.35 5.13 0.83
N ILE A 5 -8.54 4.69 1.79
CA ILE A 5 -7.33 5.42 2.23
C ILE A 5 -6.12 4.81 1.55
N ILE A 6 -5.38 5.64 0.82
CA ILE A 6 -4.19 5.25 0.06
C ILE A 6 -2.95 5.68 0.85
N PHE A 7 -1.95 4.82 0.95
CA PHE A 7 -0.68 5.14 1.59
C PHE A 7 0.49 5.26 0.61
N ASP A 8 0.40 4.68 -0.59
CA ASP A 8 1.41 4.83 -1.64
C ASP A 8 0.78 4.68 -3.04
N ILE A 9 1.37 5.34 -4.03
CA ILE A 9 1.06 5.17 -5.45
C ILE A 9 2.37 4.99 -6.22
N LYS A 10 2.67 3.75 -6.63
CA LYS A 10 3.84 3.45 -7.45
C LYS A 10 3.48 3.46 -8.92
N ARG A 11 4.06 4.41 -9.66
CA ARG A 11 3.97 4.47 -11.13
C ARG A 11 5.07 3.62 -11.74
N TYR A 12 4.86 3.12 -12.95
CA TYR A 12 5.83 2.30 -13.69
C TYR A 12 6.28 1.02 -12.97
N ALA A 13 5.40 0.40 -12.19
CA ALA A 13 5.68 -0.87 -11.54
C ALA A 13 5.73 -2.01 -12.57
N ILE A 14 6.92 -2.59 -12.76
CA ILE A 14 7.17 -3.71 -13.70
C ILE A 14 7.22 -5.08 -13.00
N HIS A 15 7.26 -5.09 -11.66
CA HIS A 15 7.36 -6.30 -10.85
C HIS A 15 6.03 -6.71 -10.20
N ASP A 16 5.02 -5.84 -10.22
CA ASP A 16 3.70 -6.07 -9.59
C ASP A 16 2.70 -6.75 -10.55
N GLY A 17 3.20 -7.53 -11.49
CA GLY A 17 2.41 -8.26 -12.50
C GLY A 17 2.84 -7.96 -13.94
N PRO A 18 2.16 -8.55 -14.94
CA PRO A 18 2.56 -8.40 -16.34
C PRO A 18 2.40 -6.96 -16.85
N GLY A 19 3.40 -6.48 -17.59
CA GLY A 19 3.44 -5.16 -18.22
C GLY A 19 3.87 -4.03 -17.28
N ILE A 20 3.64 -2.79 -17.70
CA ILE A 20 3.89 -1.60 -16.88
C ILE A 20 2.59 -1.23 -16.16
N ARG A 21 2.64 -1.15 -14.83
CA ARG A 21 1.45 -0.89 -13.98
C ARG A 21 1.59 0.38 -13.16
N THR A 22 0.44 0.92 -12.77
CA THR A 22 0.34 1.82 -11.62
C THR A 22 -0.26 1.02 -10.48
N THR A 23 0.52 0.81 -9.42
CA THR A 23 0.11 0.08 -8.22
C THR A 23 -0.37 1.08 -7.18
N VAL A 24 -1.60 0.92 -6.70
CA VAL A 24 -2.17 1.73 -5.62
C VAL A 24 -2.18 0.89 -4.35
N PHE A 25 -1.48 1.35 -3.32
CA PHE A 25 -1.41 0.65 -2.05
C PHE A 25 -2.42 1.24 -1.05
N LEU A 26 -3.33 0.39 -0.57
CA LEU A 26 -4.41 0.76 0.34
C LEU A 26 -4.06 0.45 1.80
N LYS A 27 -4.55 1.29 2.71
CA LYS A 27 -4.53 1.04 4.16
C LYS A 27 -5.53 -0.05 4.54
N GLY A 28 -5.22 -0.77 5.61
CA GLY A 28 -6.02 -1.84 6.19
C GLY A 28 -5.62 -3.23 5.70
N CYS A 29 -4.86 -3.96 6.51
CA CYS A 29 -4.55 -5.37 6.31
C CYS A 29 -4.82 -6.16 7.61
N PRO A 30 -5.69 -7.19 7.60
CA PRO A 30 -6.02 -7.95 8.81
C PRO A 30 -4.93 -8.94 9.23
N LEU A 31 -3.88 -9.09 8.41
CA LEU A 31 -2.81 -10.04 8.65
C LEU A 31 -1.70 -9.45 9.52
N ASN A 32 -0.99 -10.32 10.24
CA ASN A 32 0.15 -9.97 11.08
C ASN A 32 1.41 -10.75 10.67
N CYS A 33 1.75 -10.72 9.39
CA CYS A 33 2.91 -11.42 8.84
C CYS A 33 4.19 -10.97 9.54
N LEU A 34 5.05 -11.92 9.93
CA LEU A 34 6.33 -11.65 10.60
C LEU A 34 7.29 -10.80 9.72
N TRP A 35 7.16 -10.91 8.40
CA TRP A 35 7.99 -10.26 7.38
C TRP A 35 7.09 -9.50 6.41
N CYS A 36 6.22 -8.64 6.96
CA CYS A 36 5.40 -7.75 6.15
C CYS A 36 6.31 -6.73 5.43
N HIS A 37 6.25 -6.68 4.11
CA HIS A 37 7.04 -5.73 3.31
C HIS A 37 6.43 -4.31 3.31
N ASN A 38 5.17 -4.15 3.72
CA ASN A 38 4.46 -2.88 3.77
C ASN A 38 3.73 -2.73 5.12
N PRO A 39 4.46 -2.62 6.25
CA PRO A 39 3.85 -2.49 7.57
C PRO A 39 2.95 -1.25 7.71
N GLU A 40 3.21 -0.20 6.92
CA GLU A 40 2.41 1.01 6.84
C GLU A 40 0.98 0.73 6.37
N GLY A 41 0.76 -0.34 5.60
CA GLY A 41 -0.56 -0.73 5.12
C GLY A 41 -1.46 -1.39 6.18
N LYS A 42 -0.96 -1.66 7.39
CA LYS A 42 -1.72 -2.43 8.39
C LYS A 42 -2.84 -1.65 9.04
N ALA A 43 -2.52 -0.48 9.58
CA ALA A 43 -3.48 0.41 10.22
C ALA A 43 -4.57 0.83 9.21
N ARG A 44 -5.80 1.03 9.69
CA ARG A 44 -6.89 1.54 8.86
C ARG A 44 -6.97 3.07 8.91
N GLU A 45 -6.27 3.68 9.84
CA GLU A 45 -6.27 5.09 10.13
C GLU A 45 -5.37 5.86 9.15
N GLN A 46 -5.65 7.15 8.99
CA GLN A 46 -4.75 8.05 8.28
C GLN A 46 -3.58 8.40 9.19
N GLU A 47 -2.37 8.15 8.70
CA GLU A 47 -1.13 8.33 9.47
C GLU A 47 -0.15 9.18 8.66
N PHE A 48 0.67 9.97 9.37
CA PHE A 48 1.83 10.60 8.77
C PHE A 48 2.88 9.55 8.48
N ILE A 49 3.04 9.22 7.20
CA ILE A 49 4.11 8.34 6.72
C ILE A 49 5.28 9.22 6.32
N TRP A 50 6.38 9.10 7.06
CA TRP A 50 7.61 9.79 6.74
C TRP A 50 8.33 9.01 5.64
N TRP A 51 8.25 9.52 4.42
CA TRP A 51 9.05 9.04 3.30
C TRP A 51 10.52 9.38 3.58
N LYS A 52 11.34 8.36 3.80
CA LYS A 52 12.80 8.51 3.83
C LYS A 52 13.37 8.38 2.42
#